data_AF-A0A8C5ZB70-F1
#
_entry.id   AF-A0A8C5ZB70-F1
#
_cell.length_a   1.000
_cell.length_b   1.000
_cell.length_c   1.000
_cell.angle_alpha   90.00
_cell.angle_beta   90.00
_cell.angle_gamma   90.00
#
_symmetry.space_group_name_H-M   'P 1'
#
loop_
_entity.id
_entity.type
_entity.pdbx_description
1 polymer ?
#
loop_
_entity_poly.entity_id
_entity_poly.type
_entity_poly.pdbx_seq_one_letter_code
_entity_poly.pdbx_strand_id
1 'polypeptide(L)' 'MDPETGYLKKWTNFAQGYKLRWFILSSDGKLSYYIDQADTKNACRGSLNMSSCSLHLDSWHLKGNHP' A
#
# COMPACT_ATOMS: atom_id res chain seq x y z
N MET A 1 4.60 17.49 -8.51
CA MET A 1 3.39 16.73 -8.16
C MET A 1 3.70 16.08 -6.83
N ASP A 2 2.87 16.35 -5.82
CA ASP A 2 3.08 15.81 -4.48
C ASP A 2 2.88 14.29 -4.49
N PRO A 3 3.62 13.52 -3.68
CA PRO A 3 3.47 12.06 -3.64
C PRO A 3 2.06 11.69 -3.14
N GLU A 4 1.45 10.68 -3.75
CA GLU A 4 0.19 10.14 -3.21
C GLU A 4 0.49 9.35 -1.93
N THR A 5 -0.36 9.54 -0.92
CA THR A 5 -0.17 8.90 0.39
C THR A 5 -1.49 8.39 0.95
N GLY A 6 -1.41 7.35 1.78
CA GLY A 6 -2.61 6.83 2.43
C GLY A 6 -2.38 5.55 3.19
N TYR A 7 -3.38 5.16 3.97
CA TYR A 7 -3.39 3.88 4.67
C TYR A 7 -3.93 2.76 3.77
N LEU A 8 -3.17 1.69 3.65
CA LEU A 8 -3.60 0.45 3.00
C LEU A 8 -3.39 -0.74 3.94
N LYS A 9 -4.15 -1.81 3.71
CA LYS A 9 -3.95 -3.09 4.41
C LYS A 9 -2.85 -3.88 3.71
N LYS A 10 -1.75 -4.12 4.42
CA LYS A 10 -0.63 -4.96 3.95
C LYS A 10 -0.68 -6.32 4.62
N TRP A 11 -0.61 -7.40 3.83
CA TRP A 11 -0.36 -8.74 4.37
C TRP A 11 1.06 -8.80 4.96
N THR A 12 1.16 -9.22 6.22
CA THR A 12 2.44 -9.26 6.95
C THR A 12 3.01 -10.68 7.03
N ASN A 13 2.20 -11.64 7.50
CA ASN A 13 2.49 -13.07 7.53
C ASN A 13 1.20 -13.82 7.94
N PHE A 14 1.24 -15.17 7.93
CA PHE A 14 0.09 -16.01 8.29
C PHE A 14 -0.46 -15.77 9.71
N ALA A 15 0.40 -15.51 10.69
CA ALA A 15 -0.03 -15.32 12.08
C ALA A 15 -0.67 -13.94 12.32
N GLN A 16 -0.14 -12.88 11.69
CA GLN A 16 -0.55 -11.50 11.93
C GLN A 16 -1.58 -10.99 10.92
N GLY A 17 -1.65 -11.63 9.76
CA GLY A 17 -2.56 -11.30 8.67
C GLY A 17 -2.33 -9.90 8.07
N TYR A 18 -3.42 -9.28 7.64
CA TYR A 18 -3.42 -7.91 7.14
C TYR A 18 -3.31 -6.89 8.28
N LYS A 19 -2.42 -5.91 8.14
CA LYS A 19 -2.29 -4.77 9.04
C LYS A 19 -2.36 -3.46 8.28
N LEU A 20 -2.91 -2.43 8.91
CA LEU A 20 -2.89 -1.08 8.37
C LEU A 20 -1.45 -0.55 8.35
N ARG A 21 -1.01 -0.01 7.23
CA ARG A 21 0.31 0.60 7.05
C ARG A 21 0.18 1.87 6.25
N TRP A 22 1.05 2.83 6.53
CA TRP A 22 1.11 4.08 5.79
C TRP A 22 1.95 3.87 4.53
N PHE A 23 1.39 4.19 3.37
CA PHE A 23 2.06 4.08 2.08
C PHE A 23 2.31 5.45 1.48
N ILE A 24 3.42 5.56 0.75
CA ILE A 24 3.80 6.72 -0.03
C ILE A 24 4.16 6.21 -1.43
N LEU A 25 3.39 6.65 -2.44
CA LEU A 25 3.75 6.50 -3.85
C LEU A 25 4.53 7.74 -4.26
N SER A 26 5.82 7.54 -4.47
CA SER A 26 6.72 8.61 -4.91
C SER A 26 6.50 8.88 -6.40
N SER A 27 6.78 10.12 -6.83
CA SER A 27 6.59 10.54 -8.22
C SER A 27 7.47 9.79 -9.23
N ASP A 28 8.52 9.10 -8.75
CA ASP A 28 9.38 8.20 -9.52
C ASP A 28 8.81 6.76 -9.65
N GLY A 29 7.60 6.51 -9.15
CA GLY A 29 6.94 5.21 -9.20
C GLY A 29 7.34 4.24 -8.09
N LYS A 30 8.10 4.70 -7.08
CA LYS A 30 8.45 3.88 -5.93
C LYS A 30 7.36 3.90 -4.86
N LEU A 31 6.75 2.74 -4.59
CA LEU A 31 5.80 2.55 -3.50
C LEU A 31 6.54 2.09 -2.24
N SER A 32 6.57 2.93 -1.20
CA SER A 32 7.21 2.64 0.09
C SER A 32 6.18 2.55 1.22
N TYR A 33 6.47 1.77 2.27
CA TYR A 33 5.56 1.65 3.42
C TYR A 33 6.23 1.78 4.79
N TYR A 34 5.43 2.24 5.76
CA TYR A 34 5.81 2.56 7.14
C TYR A 34 4.77 1.99 8.11
N ILE A 35 5.11 1.90 9.41
CA ILE A 35 4.13 1.45 10.41
C ILE A 35 2.93 2.39 10.44
N ASP A 36 3.20 3.69 10.50
CA ASP A 36 2.22 4.78 10.51
C ASP A 36 2.84 6.05 9.88
N GLN A 37 2.05 7.12 9.83
CA GLN A 37 2.49 8.40 9.24
C GLN A 37 3.60 9.08 10.04
N ALA A 38 3.66 8.90 11.36
CA ALA A 38 4.69 9.51 12.20
C ALA A 38 6.05 8.79 12.06
N ASP A 39 6.03 7.49 11.77
CA ASP A 39 7.22 6.65 11.54
C ASP A 39 7.92 6.95 10.19
N THR A 40 7.32 7.77 9.32
CA THR A 40 7.87 8.14 8.00
C THR A 40 9.25 8.79 8.06
N LYS A 41 9.56 9.46 9.17
CA LYS A 41 10.86 10.12 9.40
C LYS A 41 11.93 9.16 9.93
N ASN A 42 11.53 7.97 10.41
CA ASN A 42 12.39 7.12 11.23
C ASN A 42 12.86 5.87 10.49
N ALA A 43 11.98 5.14 9.78
CA ALA A 43 12.41 3.94 9.07
C ALA A 43 11.43 3.47 7.99
N CYS A 44 11.88 3.44 6.73
CA CYS A 44 11.19 2.72 5.67
C CYS A 44 11.25 1.20 5.95
N ARG A 45 10.10 0.53 5.92
CA ARG A 45 9.97 -0.92 6.19
C ARG A 45 10.04 -1.78 4.93
N GLY A 46 10.08 -1.13 3.77
CA GLY A 46 10.26 -1.75 2.47
C GLY A 46 9.66 -0.90 1.36
N SER A 47 10.13 -1.17 0.14
CA SER A 47 9.71 -0.44 -1.04
C SER A 47 9.69 -1.33 -2.27
N LEU A 48 8.80 -1.02 -3.21
CA LEU A 48 8.61 -1.70 -4.47
C LEU A 48 8.59 -0.68 -5.62
N ASN A 49 9.23 -1.01 -6.74
CA ASN A 49 9.10 -0.20 -7.95
C ASN A 49 7.85 -0.62 -8.74
N MET A 50 6.85 0.26 -8.80
CA MET A 50 5.59 -0.01 -9.48
C MET A 50 5.74 -0.12 -10.99
N SER A 51 6.79 0.46 -11.60
CA SER A 51 7.02 0.36 -13.04
C SER A 51 7.30 -1.07 -13.50
N SER A 52 7.77 -1.92 -12.58
CA SER A 52 8.08 -3.34 -12.83
C SER A 52 7.00 -4.29 -12.31
N CYS A 53 5.83 -3.77 -11.91
CA CYS A 53 4.78 -4.57 -11.27
C CYS A 53 3.47 -4.52 -12.06
N SER A 54 2.71 -5.60 -11.98
CA SER A 54 1.35 -5.68 -12.51
C SER A 54 0.35 -5.57 -11.36
N LEU A 55 -0.67 -4.73 -11.54
CA LEU A 55 -1.76 -4.59 -10.58
C LEU A 55 -2.88 -5.59 -10.91
N HIS A 56 -3.20 -6.45 -9.96
CA HIS A 56 -4.36 -7.32 -10.03
C HIS A 56 -5.44 -6.76 -9.10
N LEU A 57 -6.60 -6.42 -9.68
CA LEU A 57 -7.76 -5.97 -8.92
C LEU A 57 -8.73 -7.14 -8.77
N ASP A 58 -8.79 -7.71 -7.58
CA ASP A 58 -9.81 -8.71 -7.26
C ASP A 58 -11.15 -8.00 -7.05
N SER A 59 -12.04 -8.14 -8.05
CA SER A 59 -13.31 -7.42 -8.14
C SER A 59 -14.41 -7.96 -7.21
N TRP A 60 -14.07 -8.68 -6.14
CA TRP A 60 -15.07 -9.25 -5.23
C TRP A 60 -16.01 -8.20 -4.63
N HIS A 61 -15.49 -6.99 -4.36
CA HIS A 61 -16.29 -5.88 -3.81
C HIS A 61 -17.01 -5.04 -4.87
N LEU A 62 -16.78 -5.27 -6.17
CA LEU A 62 -17.50 -4.58 -7.26
C LEU A 62 -18.82 -5.28 -7.63
N LYS A 63 -19.11 -6.45 -7.04
CA LYS A 63 -20.38 -7.19 -7.19
C LYS A 63 -21.36 -6.93 -6.03
N GLY A 64 -21.41 -5.70 -5.55
CA GLY A 64 -22.34 -5.28 -4.50
C GLY A 64 -23.14 -4.07 -4.93
N ASN A 65 -23.97 -4.24 -5.96
CA ASN A 65 -25.19 -3.48 -6.26
C ASN A 65 -25.67 -3.87 -7.67
N HIS A 66 -26.64 -4.79 -7.75
CA HIS A 66 -27.71 -4.92 -8.75
C HIS A 66 -28.44 -6.26 -8.51
N PRO A 67 -29.78 -6.36 -8.65
CA PRO A 67 -30.64 -5.58 -9.55
C PRO A 67 -30.93 -4.16 -9.10
#